data_AF-A0A1M7R9W9-F1
#
_entry.id   AF-A0A1M7R9W9-F1
#
_cell.length_a   1.000
_cell.length_b   1.000
_cell.length_c   1.000
_cell.angle_alpha   90.00
_cell.angle_beta   90.00
_cell.angle_gamma   90.00
#
_symmetry.space_group_name_H-M   'P 1'
#
loop_
_entity.id
_entity.type
_entity.pdbx_description
1 polymer ?
#
loop_
_entity_poly.entity_id
_entity_poly.type
_entity_poly.pdbx_seq_one_letter_code
_entity_poly.pdbx_strand_id
1 'polypeptide(L)'
;MNATRFWEIIETAWTTDRDLYNLRERALTTNDPILIRQLGMIVSNDIASYIRQQLLYMDERELTRFNHVMEEKLFHIDREEIHERVNGSDEGFLHRRCFIVGMGERYYNMIDENPAAATMNVPAGDIGFIGYSVYEEKFGEEFERYCLHCIESGSNSRGW
;
A
#
# COMPACT_ATOMS: atom_id res chain seq x y z
N MET A 1 12.45 -10.21 -5.60
CA MET A 1 11.67 -9.07 -6.08
C MET A 1 12.38 -7.81 -5.66
N ASN A 2 12.41 -6.83 -6.56
CA ASN A 2 12.87 -5.47 -6.29
C ASN A 2 11.64 -4.53 -6.30
N ALA A 3 11.85 -3.24 -6.04
CA ALA A 3 10.77 -2.25 -6.05
C ALA A 3 10.00 -2.20 -7.38
N THR A 4 10.68 -2.30 -8.53
CA THR A 4 10.03 -2.29 -9.85
C THR A 4 8.99 -3.40 -9.98
N ARG A 5 9.37 -4.64 -9.66
CA ARG A 5 8.45 -5.78 -9.77
C ARG A 5 7.32 -5.72 -8.73
N PHE A 6 7.57 -5.12 -7.57
CA PHE A 6 6.53 -4.86 -6.56
C PHE A 6 5.46 -3.91 -7.10
N TRP A 7 5.87 -2.79 -7.71
CA TRP A 7 4.93 -1.82 -8.29
C TRP A 7 4.19 -2.39 -9.50
N GLU A 8 4.83 -3.22 -10.32
CA GLU A 8 4.17 -3.93 -11.43
C GLU A 8 3.00 -4.80 -10.96
N ILE A 9 3.05 -5.40 -9.77
CA ILE A 9 1.95 -6.22 -9.22
C ILE A 9 0.73 -5.33 -8.92
N ILE A 10 0.98 -4.17 -8.29
CA ILE A 10 -0.07 -3.21 -7.96
C ILE A 10 -0.64 -2.62 -9.26
N GLU A 11 0.20 -2.31 -10.24
CA GLU A 11 -0.26 -1.80 -11.54
C GLU A 11 -1.06 -2.86 -12.32
N THR A 12 -0.64 -4.12 -12.29
CA THR A 12 -1.39 -5.23 -12.89
C THR A 12 -2.77 -5.38 -12.24
N ALA A 13 -2.87 -5.21 -10.92
CA ALA A 13 -4.15 -5.22 -10.22
C ALA A 13 -5.09 -4.10 -10.72
N TRP A 14 -4.58 -2.89 -10.90
CA TRP A 14 -5.38 -1.78 -11.44
C TRP A 14 -5.80 -1.99 -12.90
N THR A 15 -4.91 -2.53 -13.74
CA THR A 15 -5.20 -2.78 -15.16
C THR A 15 -6.10 -4.00 -15.42
N THR A 16 -6.45 -4.78 -14.38
CA THR A 16 -7.37 -5.92 -14.48
C THR A 16 -8.80 -5.47 -14.83
N ASP A 17 -9.24 -4.31 -14.33
CA ASP A 17 -10.52 -3.71 -14.65
C ASP A 17 -10.31 -2.32 -15.27
N ARG A 18 -10.78 -2.15 -16.51
CA ARG A 18 -10.57 -0.94 -17.29
C ARG A 18 -11.30 0.28 -16.72
N ASP A 19 -12.47 0.10 -16.13
CA ASP A 19 -13.26 1.20 -15.57
C ASP A 19 -12.64 1.68 -14.25
N LEU A 20 -12.17 0.75 -13.41
CA LEU A 20 -11.42 1.08 -12.20
C LEU A 20 -10.10 1.78 -12.53
N TYR A 21 -9.36 1.28 -13.52
CA TYR A 21 -8.15 1.94 -14.03
C TYR A 21 -8.43 3.38 -14.48
N ASN A 22 -9.45 3.60 -15.31
CA ASN A 22 -9.80 4.94 -15.80
C ASN A 22 -10.21 5.88 -14.65
N LEU A 23 -10.91 5.36 -13.63
CA LEU A 23 -11.26 6.12 -12.44
C LEU A 23 -10.01 6.53 -11.65
N ARG A 24 -9.06 5.60 -11.46
CA ARG A 24 -7.76 5.88 -10.83
C ARG A 24 -6.99 6.95 -11.60
N GLU A 25 -6.86 6.80 -12.91
CA GLU A 25 -6.11 7.76 -13.74
C GLU A 25 -6.71 9.15 -13.70
N ARG A 26 -8.04 9.26 -13.67
CA ARG A 26 -8.71 10.56 -13.46
C ARG A 26 -8.36 11.13 -12.08
N ALA A 27 -8.44 10.33 -11.02
CA ALA A 27 -8.10 10.76 -9.67
C ALA A 27 -6.63 11.20 -9.54
N LEU A 28 -5.69 10.46 -10.13
CA LEU A 28 -4.26 10.79 -10.11
C LEU A 28 -3.91 12.02 -10.94
N THR A 29 -4.72 12.34 -11.93
CA THR A 29 -4.51 13.52 -12.79
C THR A 29 -5.07 14.78 -12.15
N THR A 30 -6.23 14.70 -11.50
CA THR A 30 -6.85 15.85 -10.85
C THR A 30 -6.42 16.05 -9.39
N ASN A 31 -5.90 15.00 -8.76
CA ASN A 31 -5.72 14.89 -7.31
C ASN A 31 -7.00 15.30 -6.54
N ASP A 32 -8.17 14.98 -7.09
CA ASP A 32 -9.47 15.35 -6.51
C ASP A 32 -9.75 14.49 -5.25
N PRO A 33 -9.87 15.11 -4.06
CA PRO A 33 -10.14 14.39 -2.82
C PRO A 33 -11.42 13.55 -2.84
N ILE A 34 -12.44 13.95 -3.61
CA ILE A 34 -13.70 13.20 -3.72
C ILE A 34 -13.46 11.89 -4.47
N LEU A 35 -12.74 11.96 -5.59
CA LEU A 35 -12.38 10.77 -6.36
C LEU A 35 -11.45 9.85 -5.57
N ILE A 36 -10.44 10.41 -4.88
CA ILE A 36 -9.51 9.61 -4.07
C ILE A 36 -10.22 8.90 -2.92
N ARG A 37 -11.18 9.57 -2.25
CA ARG A 37 -12.01 8.92 -1.21
C ARG A 37 -12.84 7.77 -1.78
N GLN A 38 -13.41 7.94 -2.96
CA GLN A 38 -14.16 6.87 -3.63
C GLN A 38 -13.27 5.64 -3.89
N LEU A 39 -12.01 5.86 -4.24
CA LEU A 39 -11.05 4.78 -4.47
C LEU A 39 -10.68 4.01 -3.19
N GLY A 40 -10.88 4.55 -1.98
CA GLY A 40 -10.55 3.85 -0.74
C GLY A 40 -11.20 2.46 -0.61
N MET A 41 -12.51 2.37 -0.92
CA MET A 41 -13.23 1.10 -0.90
C MET A 41 -12.78 0.16 -2.04
N ILE A 42 -12.50 0.72 -3.22
CA ILE A 42 -12.03 -0.04 -4.38
C ILE A 42 -10.64 -0.64 -4.10
N VAL A 43 -9.75 0.14 -3.49
CA VAL A 43 -8.41 -0.33 -3.09
C VAL A 43 -8.52 -1.44 -2.06
N SER A 44 -9.37 -1.26 -1.05
CA SER A 44 -9.54 -2.25 0.03
C SER A 44 -10.16 -3.57 -0.44
N ASN A 45 -11.01 -3.53 -1.48
CA ASN A 45 -11.74 -4.70 -1.96
C ASN A 45 -11.15 -5.25 -3.26
N ASP A 46 -11.41 -4.57 -4.37
CA ASP A 46 -11.14 -5.05 -5.72
C ASP A 46 -9.63 -5.17 -5.97
N ILE A 47 -8.89 -4.10 -5.69
CA ILE A 47 -7.43 -4.07 -5.93
C ILE A 47 -6.71 -5.02 -4.98
N ALA A 48 -7.10 -5.07 -3.70
CA ALA A 48 -6.59 -6.06 -2.77
C ALA A 48 -6.83 -7.49 -3.29
N SER A 49 -8.04 -7.81 -3.75
CA SER A 49 -8.36 -9.12 -4.33
C SER A 49 -7.48 -9.46 -5.53
N TYR A 50 -7.27 -8.52 -6.46
CA TYR A 50 -6.42 -8.75 -7.64
C TYR A 50 -4.94 -8.86 -7.30
N ILE A 51 -4.43 -8.12 -6.29
CA ILE A 51 -3.07 -8.33 -5.77
C ILE A 51 -2.96 -9.73 -5.19
N ARG A 52 -3.91 -10.13 -4.32
CA ARG A 52 -3.91 -11.45 -3.67
C ARG A 52 -3.85 -12.58 -4.69
N GLN A 53 -4.64 -12.49 -5.76
CA GLN A 53 -4.65 -13.48 -6.83
C GLN A 53 -3.26 -13.66 -7.47
N GLN A 54 -2.51 -12.57 -7.67
CA GLN A 54 -1.15 -12.65 -8.19
C GLN A 54 -0.19 -13.29 -7.19
N LEU A 55 -0.27 -12.90 -5.91
CA LEU A 55 0.59 -13.43 -4.85
C LEU A 55 0.41 -14.94 -4.64
N LEU A 56 -0.79 -15.48 -4.84
CA LEU A 56 -1.07 -16.91 -4.75
C LEU A 56 -0.23 -17.76 -5.72
N TYR A 57 0.27 -17.20 -6.82
CA TYR A 57 1.12 -17.92 -7.78
C TYR A 57 2.62 -17.84 -7.47
N MET A 58 3.03 -17.03 -6.49
CA MET A 58 4.44 -16.83 -6.14
C MET A 58 4.98 -17.97 -5.30
N ASP A 59 6.26 -18.28 -5.45
CA ASP A 59 6.95 -19.16 -4.50
C ASP A 59 7.26 -18.45 -3.16
N GLU A 60 7.72 -19.21 -2.17
CA GLU A 60 8.04 -18.71 -0.82
C GLU A 60 9.06 -17.57 -0.85
N ARG A 61 10.08 -17.69 -1.72
CA ARG A 61 11.14 -16.71 -1.85
C ARG A 61 10.61 -15.41 -2.45
N GLU A 62 9.80 -15.51 -3.49
CA GLU A 62 9.15 -14.37 -4.12
C GLU A 62 8.20 -13.63 -3.17
N LEU A 63 7.37 -14.37 -2.42
CA LEU A 63 6.44 -13.80 -1.46
C LEU A 63 7.15 -13.18 -0.25
N THR A 64 8.22 -13.80 0.24
CA THR A 64 9.10 -13.21 1.28
C THR A 64 9.64 -11.86 0.80
N ARG A 65 10.11 -11.80 -0.44
CA ARG A 65 10.62 -10.55 -1.02
C ARG A 65 9.51 -9.52 -1.27
N PHE A 66 8.27 -9.94 -1.54
CA PHE A 66 7.12 -9.04 -1.58
C PHE A 66 6.89 -8.39 -0.23
N ASN A 67 6.84 -9.19 0.83
CA ASN A 67 6.62 -8.72 2.20
C ASN A 67 7.68 -7.69 2.61
N HIS A 68 8.96 -7.97 2.39
CA HIS A 68 10.01 -7.01 2.73
C HIS A 68 9.93 -5.69 1.95
N VAL A 69 9.53 -5.71 0.68
CA VAL A 69 9.35 -4.46 -0.08
C VAL A 69 8.12 -3.70 0.41
N MET A 70 7.02 -4.39 0.75
CA MET A 70 5.86 -3.77 1.39
C MET A 70 6.25 -3.09 2.71
N GLU A 71 6.97 -3.82 3.57
CA GLU A 71 7.49 -3.30 4.84
C GLU A 71 8.36 -2.06 4.62
N GLU A 72 9.31 -2.12 3.67
CA GLU A 72 10.17 -1.00 3.29
C GLU A 72 9.36 0.24 2.85
N LYS A 73 8.36 0.07 1.98
CA LYS A 73 7.54 1.19 1.49
C LYS A 73 6.69 1.81 2.58
N LEU A 74 6.08 1.00 3.45
CA LEU A 74 5.30 1.51 4.58
C LEU A 74 6.18 2.22 5.60
N PHE A 75 7.36 1.68 5.91
CA PHE A 75 8.35 2.28 6.81
C PHE A 75 8.89 3.60 6.26
N HIS A 76 9.16 3.69 4.95
CA HIS A 76 9.69 4.89 4.32
C HIS A 76 8.75 6.10 4.45
N ILE A 77 7.44 5.89 4.31
CA ILE A 77 6.42 6.95 4.48
C ILE A 77 5.87 7.03 5.91
N ASP A 78 6.47 6.33 6.87
CA ASP A 78 6.22 6.53 8.31
C ASP A 78 6.88 7.84 8.77
N ARG A 79 6.22 8.97 8.48
CA ARG A 79 6.75 10.32 8.70
C ARG A 79 5.70 11.25 9.31
N GLU A 80 6.11 12.12 10.22
CA GLU A 80 5.27 13.05 10.98
C GLU A 80 4.46 13.96 10.04
N GLU A 81 5.09 14.53 9.01
CA GLU A 81 4.42 15.44 8.08
C GLU A 81 3.34 14.76 7.22
N ILE A 82 3.49 13.45 6.95
CA ILE A 82 2.45 12.66 6.29
C ILE A 82 1.36 12.34 7.31
N HIS A 83 1.74 11.92 8.53
CA HIS A 83 0.83 11.59 9.62
C HIS A 83 -0.16 12.72 9.91
N GLU A 84 0.34 13.95 10.07
CA GLU A 84 -0.46 15.16 10.25
C GLU A 84 -1.44 15.37 9.09
N ARG A 85 -0.97 15.19 7.86
CA ARG A 85 -1.77 15.49 6.66
C ARG A 85 -2.92 14.52 6.44
N VAL A 86 -2.68 13.24 6.73
CA VAL A 86 -3.70 12.19 6.55
C VAL A 86 -4.65 12.08 7.74
N ASN A 87 -4.42 12.87 8.79
CA ASN A 87 -5.14 12.84 10.07
C ASN A 87 -5.14 11.43 10.66
N GLY A 88 -3.94 10.85 10.82
CA GLY A 88 -3.75 9.55 11.45
C GLY A 88 -4.01 9.63 12.95
N SER A 89 -4.77 8.68 13.50
CA SER A 89 -4.45 8.15 14.83
C SER A 89 -3.36 7.09 14.66
N ASP A 90 -2.67 6.67 15.72
CA ASP A 90 -1.53 5.74 15.62
C ASP A 90 -1.84 4.49 14.75
N GLU A 91 -2.94 3.77 15.02
CA GLU A 91 -3.37 2.63 14.17
C GLU A 91 -3.97 3.07 12.83
N GLY A 92 -4.64 4.22 12.81
CA GLY A 92 -5.24 4.77 11.61
C GLY A 92 -4.20 5.18 10.57
N PHE A 93 -3.00 5.57 11.00
CA PHE A 93 -1.94 6.04 10.11
C PHE A 93 -1.39 4.92 9.24
N LEU A 94 -1.14 3.73 9.81
CA LEU A 94 -0.74 2.55 9.05
C LEU A 94 -1.75 2.27 7.93
N HIS A 95 -3.05 2.25 8.24
CA HIS A 95 -4.08 1.97 7.23
C HIS A 95 -4.11 3.02 6.10
N ARG A 96 -3.78 4.27 6.40
CA ARG A 96 -3.68 5.34 5.39
C ARG A 96 -2.42 5.18 4.55
N ARG A 97 -1.29 4.76 5.14
CA ARG A 97 -0.07 4.39 4.40
C ARG A 97 -0.32 3.19 3.48
N CYS A 98 -1.08 2.19 3.93
CA CYS A 98 -1.51 1.06 3.10
C CYS A 98 -2.32 1.51 1.88
N PHE A 99 -3.23 2.50 2.05
CA PHE A 99 -3.94 3.10 0.92
C PHE A 99 -3.00 3.80 -0.07
N ILE A 100 -2.03 4.57 0.43
CA ILE A 100 -1.05 5.27 -0.40
C ILE A 100 -0.27 4.27 -1.28
N VAL A 101 0.18 3.16 -0.70
CA VAL A 101 0.85 2.09 -1.44
C VAL A 101 -0.11 1.41 -2.42
N GLY A 102 -1.34 1.08 -2.01
CA GLY A 102 -2.34 0.41 -2.86
C GLY A 102 -2.79 1.25 -4.07
N MET A 103 -2.73 2.57 -3.98
CA MET A 103 -2.94 3.47 -5.13
C MET A 103 -1.86 3.36 -6.20
N GLY A 104 -0.68 2.82 -5.88
CA GLY A 104 0.42 2.57 -6.79
C GLY A 104 1.53 3.64 -6.77
N GLU A 105 2.61 3.35 -7.50
CA GLU A 105 3.88 4.08 -7.45
C GLU A 105 3.74 5.60 -7.68
N ARG A 106 2.89 5.99 -8.64
CA ARG A 106 2.67 7.42 -8.97
C ARG A 106 2.11 8.21 -7.80
N TYR A 107 1.14 7.64 -7.08
CA TYR A 107 0.54 8.32 -5.92
C TYR A 107 1.48 8.30 -4.72
N TYR A 108 2.16 7.16 -4.52
CA TYR A 108 3.20 7.01 -3.50
C TYR A 108 4.28 8.08 -3.66
N ASN A 109 4.88 8.22 -4.85
CA ASN A 109 5.93 9.21 -5.10
C ASN A 109 5.42 10.65 -4.99
N MET A 110 4.19 10.92 -5.44
CA MET A 110 3.59 12.25 -5.29
C MET A 110 3.46 12.67 -3.82
N ILE A 111 3.10 11.75 -2.94
CA ILE A 111 3.03 12.02 -1.49
C ILE A 111 4.42 12.04 -0.88
N ASP A 112 5.32 11.17 -1.35
CA ASP A 112 6.68 11.11 -0.86
C ASP A 112 7.38 12.47 -1.02
N GLU A 113 7.24 13.06 -2.21
CA GLU A 113 7.78 14.36 -2.58
C GLU A 113 6.98 15.53 -1.99
N ASN A 114 5.65 15.40 -1.91
CA ASN A 114 4.77 16.44 -1.42
C ASN A 114 3.68 15.88 -0.49
N PRO A 115 3.97 15.74 0.81
CA PRO A 115 3.02 15.22 1.80
C PRO A 115 1.66 15.92 1.76
N ALA A 116 1.64 17.24 1.51
CA ALA A 116 0.40 18.03 1.44
C ALA A 116 -0.58 17.59 0.33
N ALA A 117 -0.12 16.85 -0.68
CA ALA A 117 -0.95 16.27 -1.73
C ALA A 117 -1.81 15.10 -1.24
N ALA A 118 -1.49 14.48 -0.10
CA ALA A 118 -2.21 13.32 0.41
C ALA A 118 -3.66 13.64 0.76
N THR A 119 -4.60 12.78 0.33
CA THR A 119 -6.01 12.91 0.74
C THR A 119 -6.20 12.43 2.17
N MET A 120 -6.89 13.24 2.98
CA MET A 120 -7.11 12.97 4.41
C MET A 120 -8.08 11.81 4.62
N ASN A 121 -7.80 10.95 5.61
CA ASN A 121 -8.71 9.92 6.11
C ASN A 121 -9.24 8.96 5.03
N VAL A 122 -8.33 8.36 4.26
CA VAL A 122 -8.65 7.27 3.32
C VAL A 122 -7.86 6.02 3.74
N PRO A 123 -8.48 5.05 4.41
CA PRO A 123 -7.82 3.82 4.86
C PRO A 123 -7.92 2.70 3.81
N ALA A 124 -6.93 1.81 3.79
CA ALA A 124 -7.00 0.50 3.13
C ALA A 124 -6.04 -0.49 3.80
N GLY A 125 -6.29 -0.79 5.09
CA GLY A 125 -5.38 -1.58 5.94
C GLY A 125 -4.95 -2.91 5.33
N ASP A 126 -5.90 -3.64 4.72
CA ASP A 126 -5.69 -4.97 4.15
C ASP A 126 -4.53 -5.04 3.14
N ILE A 127 -4.26 -3.95 2.41
CA ILE A 127 -3.14 -3.88 1.46
C ILE A 127 -1.80 -4.17 2.14
N GLY A 128 -1.56 -3.63 3.34
CA GLY A 128 -0.28 -3.79 4.04
C GLY A 128 -0.06 -5.20 4.59
N PHE A 129 -1.15 -5.95 4.83
CA PHE A 129 -1.09 -7.29 5.43
C PHE A 129 -1.28 -8.42 4.41
N ILE A 130 -1.67 -8.10 3.18
CA ILE A 130 -2.09 -9.09 2.17
C ILE A 130 -1.04 -10.17 1.91
N GLY A 131 0.24 -9.79 1.88
CA GLY A 131 1.33 -10.72 1.64
C GLY A 131 1.57 -11.66 2.83
N TYR A 132 1.37 -11.20 4.06
CA TYR A 132 1.42 -12.06 5.25
C TYR A 132 0.30 -13.09 5.24
N SER A 133 -0.94 -12.66 4.95
CA SER A 133 -2.09 -13.56 4.89
C SER A 133 -1.92 -14.63 3.81
N VAL A 134 -1.39 -14.26 2.64
CA VAL A 134 -1.08 -15.24 1.58
C VAL A 134 0.06 -16.17 1.98
N TYR A 135 1.06 -15.68 2.69
CA TYR A 135 2.19 -16.51 3.15
C TYR A 135 1.71 -17.59 4.11
N GLU A 136 0.95 -17.20 5.13
CA GLU A 136 0.38 -18.11 6.11
C GLU A 136 -0.53 -19.15 5.46
N GLU A 137 -1.41 -18.74 4.54
CA GLU A 137 -2.29 -19.65 3.80
C GLU A 137 -1.52 -20.68 2.97
N LYS A 138 -0.39 -20.28 2.36
CA LYS A 138 0.37 -21.16 1.46
C LYS A 138 1.32 -22.10 2.17
N PHE A 139 1.93 -21.67 3.26
CA PHE A 139 3.01 -22.40 3.91
C PHE A 139 2.63 -22.95 5.29
N GLY A 140 1.46 -22.55 5.83
CA GLY A 140 0.94 -23.06 7.09
C GLY A 140 1.68 -22.51 8.31
N GLU A 141 2.42 -21.41 8.16
CA GLU A 141 3.15 -20.74 9.23
C GLU A 141 3.10 -19.22 9.04
N GLU A 142 3.12 -18.47 10.14
CA GLU A 142 3.16 -17.02 10.09
C GLU A 142 4.48 -16.52 9.49
N PHE A 143 4.39 -15.49 8.66
CA PHE A 143 5.58 -14.79 8.18
C PHE A 143 6.32 -14.11 9.36
N GLU A 144 7.64 -14.24 9.42
CA GLU A 144 8.48 -13.53 10.39
C GLU A 144 8.54 -12.03 10.05
N ARG A 145 7.60 -11.26 10.63
CA ARG A 145 7.45 -9.82 10.40
C ARG A 145 8.57 -9.02 11.07
N TYR A 146 8.82 -7.83 10.55
CA TYR A 146 9.65 -6.80 11.20
C TYR A 146 11.12 -7.18 11.36
N CYS A 147 11.60 -8.18 10.61
CA CYS A 147 13.00 -8.57 10.62
C CYS A 147 13.90 -7.56 9.89
N LEU A 148 13.35 -6.77 8.95
CA LEU A 148 14.07 -5.70 8.24
C LEU A 148 13.48 -4.30 8.52
N HIS A 149 12.16 -4.14 8.38
CA HIS A 149 11.47 -2.90 8.66
C HIS A 149 10.17 -3.17 9.41
N CYS A 150 9.87 -2.36 10.42
CA CYS A 150 8.62 -2.42 11.14
C CYS A 150 7.57 -1.56 10.42
N ILE A 151 6.35 -2.06 10.23
CA ILE A 151 5.29 -1.26 9.58
C ILE A 151 4.58 -0.34 10.56
N GLU A 152 4.70 -0.62 11.86
CA GLU A 152 4.00 0.13 12.91
C GLU A 152 4.34 1.62 12.84
N SER A 153 3.34 2.44 13.14
CA SER A 153 3.50 3.89 13.16
C SER A 153 4.50 4.30 14.25
N GLY A 154 5.40 5.23 13.94
CA GLY A 154 6.43 5.65 14.90
C GLY A 154 7.73 4.84 14.82
N SER A 155 7.78 3.80 14.00
CA SER A 155 8.94 2.91 13.94
C SER A 155 10.12 3.50 13.16
N ASN A 156 9.86 4.39 12.20
CA ASN A 156 10.91 5.13 11.52
C ASN A 156 11.36 6.34 12.34
N SER A 157 12.19 6.13 13.36
CA SER A 157 12.72 7.20 14.23
C SER A 157 13.35 8.42 13.53
N ARG A 158 13.67 8.36 12.22
CA ARG A 158 14.17 9.51 11.45
C ARG A 158 13.07 10.34 10.79
N GLY A 159 11.87 9.78 10.66
CA GLY A 159 10.69 10.42 10.11
C GLY A 159 9.80 11.09 11.16
N TRP A 160 10.11 10.93 12.44
CA TRP A 160 9.37 11.47 13.59
C TRP A 160 10.25 12.40 14.43
#